data_AF-A0A8B8MIA0-F1
#
_entry.id   AF-A0A8B8MIA0-F1
#
_cell.length_a   1.000
_cell.length_b   1.000
_cell.length_c   1.000
_cell.angle_alpha   90.00
_cell.angle_beta   90.00
_cell.angle_gamma   90.00
#
_symmetry.space_group_name_H-M   'P 1'
#
loop_
_entity.id
_entity.type
_entity.pdbx_description
1 polymer ?
#
loop_
_entity_poly.entity_id
_entity_poly.type
_entity_poly.pdbx_seq_one_letter_code
_entity_poly.pdbx_strand_id
1 'polypeptide(L)'
;MQDPIPVPPTISGHVVAVPYPGRRHINPMMNLCKLLLYKNTNLHITFVVTEEWLGLIGSDSKPDNFRFASIPNVIPSEHDRANDYVTFFEAVMTNMEAPFDHQAIGSNHGQNVCCPQNQRDHYQNKDQPLDCKLIVEYWKVGWRVKTQVEVKQDTLIRKDEIASLVKNFMDLESDEGRDMRKRARELQLLCHRAIASGGSTDSDISAFLRHILRGAKPE
;
A
#
# COMPACT_ATOMS: atom_id res chain seq x y z
N MET A 1 -49.63 -5.65 7.69
CA MET A 1 -48.22 -6.05 7.92
C MET A 1 -47.51 -5.86 6.59
N GLN A 2 -46.56 -4.93 6.52
CA GLN A 2 -45.71 -4.78 5.33
C GLN A 2 -44.69 -5.92 5.37
N ASP A 3 -44.55 -6.69 4.30
CA ASP A 3 -43.48 -7.68 4.20
C ASP A 3 -42.12 -6.97 4.34
N PRO A 4 -41.15 -7.57 5.05
CA PRO A 4 -39.83 -6.98 5.21
C PRO A 4 -39.18 -6.83 3.82
N ILE A 5 -38.70 -5.62 3.53
CA ILE A 5 -37.96 -5.31 2.31
C ILE A 5 -36.80 -6.31 2.20
N PRO A 6 -36.68 -7.09 1.11
CA PRO A 6 -35.60 -8.04 0.95
C PRO A 6 -34.26 -7.31 1.02
N VAL A 7 -33.45 -7.63 2.03
CA VAL A 7 -32.07 -7.15 2.10
C VAL A 7 -31.33 -7.79 0.92
N PRO A 8 -30.68 -7.01 0.05
CA PRO A 8 -29.95 -7.57 -1.08
C PRO A 8 -28.94 -8.61 -0.58
N PRO A 9 -28.82 -9.77 -1.22
CA PRO A 9 -27.88 -10.80 -0.78
C PRO A 9 -26.46 -10.25 -0.79
N THR A 10 -25.81 -10.27 0.37
CA THR A 10 -24.42 -9.86 0.53
C THR A 10 -23.53 -10.88 -0.16
N ILE A 11 -22.86 -10.49 -1.25
CA ILE A 11 -22.06 -11.40 -2.08
C ILE A 11 -20.86 -11.92 -1.27
N SER A 12 -20.75 -13.25 -1.14
CA SER A 12 -19.58 -13.93 -0.55
C SER A 12 -18.45 -14.03 -1.58
N GLY A 13 -17.20 -14.05 -1.14
CA GLY A 13 -16.05 -14.20 -2.02
C GLY A 13 -14.75 -14.51 -1.28
N HIS A 14 -13.77 -15.04 -2.01
CA HIS A 14 -12.43 -15.31 -1.49
C HIS A 14 -11.40 -14.43 -2.22
N VAL A 15 -10.68 -13.61 -1.47
CA VAL A 15 -9.62 -12.73 -1.99
C VAL A 15 -8.28 -13.28 -1.55
N VAL A 16 -7.40 -13.53 -2.52
CA VAL A 16 -5.98 -13.81 -2.26
C VAL A 16 -5.20 -12.51 -2.42
N ALA A 17 -4.60 -12.04 -1.34
CA ALA A 17 -3.80 -10.81 -1.32
C ALA A 17 -2.32 -11.16 -1.29
N VAL A 18 -1.59 -10.73 -2.32
CA VAL A 18 -0.16 -10.98 -2.48
C VAL A 18 0.59 -9.64 -2.53
N PRO A 19 1.03 -9.09 -1.39
CA PRO A 19 1.83 -7.86 -1.38
C PRO A 19 3.24 -8.11 -1.93
N TYR A 20 3.83 -7.06 -2.51
CA TYR A 20 5.27 -7.01 -2.71
C TYR A 20 5.99 -7.16 -1.35
N PRO A 21 7.07 -7.97 -1.24
CA PRO A 21 7.64 -8.40 0.04
C PRO A 21 8.54 -7.34 0.69
N GLY A 22 8.01 -6.14 0.92
CA GLY A 22 8.66 -5.06 1.64
C GLY A 22 7.67 -4.37 2.57
N ARG A 23 8.15 -3.88 3.74
CA ARG A 23 7.30 -3.28 4.78
C ARG A 23 6.38 -2.17 4.26
N ARG A 24 6.89 -1.35 3.32
CA ARG A 24 6.15 -0.25 2.67
C ARG A 24 4.98 -0.71 1.79
N HIS A 25 4.94 -1.98 1.38
CA HIS A 25 3.85 -2.55 0.57
C HIS A 25 2.95 -3.49 1.37
N ILE A 26 3.51 -4.23 2.33
CA ILE A 26 2.75 -5.14 3.21
C ILE A 26 1.75 -4.36 4.07
N ASN A 27 2.17 -3.26 4.71
CA ASN A 27 1.29 -2.50 5.59
C ASN A 27 0.08 -1.88 4.84
N PRO A 28 0.26 -1.20 3.69
CA PRO A 28 -0.88 -0.75 2.90
C PRO A 28 -1.80 -1.87 2.44
N MET A 29 -1.27 -3.00 1.96
CA MET A 29 -2.10 -4.12 1.52
C MET A 29 -2.90 -4.73 2.68
N MET A 30 -2.28 -4.84 3.86
CA MET A 30 -2.95 -5.30 5.08
C MET A 30 -4.12 -4.37 5.46
N ASN A 31 -3.90 -3.05 5.41
CA ASN A 31 -4.94 -2.07 5.69
C ASN A 31 -6.07 -2.10 4.65
N LEU A 32 -5.72 -2.32 3.37
CA LEU A 32 -6.73 -2.55 2.33
C LEU A 32 -7.57 -3.78 2.66
N CYS A 33 -6.95 -4.93 2.99
CA CYS A 33 -7.69 -6.13 3.39
C CYS A 33 -8.63 -5.90 4.58
N LYS A 34 -8.17 -5.17 5.61
CA LYS A 34 -9.01 -4.79 6.76
C LYS A 34 -10.21 -3.94 6.33
N LEU A 35 -10.00 -2.99 5.41
CA LEU A 35 -11.07 -2.16 4.85
C LEU A 35 -12.07 -2.99 4.04
N LEU A 36 -11.60 -3.97 3.25
CA LEU A 36 -12.49 -4.86 2.50
C LEU A 36 -13.35 -5.71 3.43
N LEU A 37 -12.77 -6.28 4.49
CA LEU A 37 -13.50 -7.05 5.51
C LEU A 37 -14.51 -6.18 6.29
N TYR A 38 -14.15 -4.94 6.58
CA TYR A 38 -15.05 -3.97 7.20
C TYR A 38 -16.27 -3.66 6.31
N LYS A 39 -16.05 -3.59 4.99
CA LYS A 39 -17.11 -3.32 4.00
C LYS A 39 -17.97 -4.53 3.68
N ASN A 40 -17.42 -5.73 3.75
CA ASN A 40 -18.13 -6.96 3.48
C ASN A 40 -17.58 -8.10 4.35
N THR A 41 -18.31 -8.45 5.41
CA THR A 41 -17.94 -9.49 6.37
C THR A 41 -18.01 -10.90 5.79
N ASN A 42 -18.67 -11.08 4.64
CA ASN A 42 -18.77 -12.37 3.94
C ASN A 42 -17.57 -12.66 3.04
N LEU A 43 -16.54 -11.81 3.07
CA LEU A 43 -15.28 -12.07 2.41
C LEU A 43 -14.40 -12.95 3.27
N HIS A 44 -13.75 -13.92 2.66
CA HIS A 44 -12.58 -14.58 3.20
C HIS A 44 -11.33 -13.99 2.54
N ILE A 45 -10.29 -13.69 3.33
CA ILE A 45 -9.02 -13.20 2.82
C ILE A 45 -7.91 -14.17 3.18
N THR A 46 -7.13 -14.60 2.17
CA THR A 46 -5.83 -15.25 2.37
C THR A 46 -4.75 -14.25 2.02
N PHE A 47 -3.94 -13.86 3.00
CA PHE A 47 -2.83 -12.93 2.83
C PHE A 47 -1.53 -13.72 2.72
N VAL A 48 -0.93 -13.74 1.54
CA VAL A 48 0.23 -14.59 1.24
C VAL A 48 1.52 -13.79 1.38
N VAL A 49 2.44 -14.26 2.21
CA VAL A 49 3.76 -13.64 2.43
C VAL A 49 4.85 -14.70 2.40
N THR A 50 6.13 -14.31 2.48
CA THR A 50 7.20 -15.29 2.69
C THR A 50 7.19 -15.80 4.14
N GLU A 51 7.82 -16.94 4.41
CA GLU A 51 7.98 -17.50 5.76
C GLU A 51 8.66 -16.53 6.74
N GLU A 52 9.68 -15.78 6.31
CA GLU A 52 10.31 -14.72 7.11
C GLU A 52 9.28 -13.68 7.52
N TRP A 53 8.50 -13.17 6.56
CA TRP A 53 7.46 -12.20 6.82
C TRP A 53 6.36 -12.74 7.71
N LEU A 54 5.97 -14.01 7.56
CA LEU A 54 5.04 -14.67 8.46
C LEU A 54 5.57 -14.69 9.90
N GLY A 55 6.87 -14.91 10.10
CA GLY A 55 7.51 -14.80 11.41
C GLY A 55 7.42 -13.39 12.01
N LEU A 56 7.42 -12.35 11.17
CA LEU A 56 7.37 -10.94 11.61
C LEU A 56 5.97 -10.43 11.96
N ILE A 57 4.91 -10.95 11.31
CA ILE A 57 3.53 -10.42 11.44
C ILE A 57 2.49 -11.48 11.84
N GLY A 58 2.90 -12.75 11.93
CA GLY A 58 2.03 -13.89 12.18
C GLY A 58 1.40 -13.90 13.57
N SER A 59 1.99 -13.22 14.55
CA SER A 59 1.48 -13.15 15.93
C SER A 59 0.30 -12.19 16.13
N ASP A 60 0.06 -11.27 15.19
CA ASP A 60 -0.98 -10.25 15.35
C ASP A 60 -2.39 -10.88 15.43
N SER A 61 -3.31 -10.31 16.21
CA SER A 61 -4.69 -10.78 16.24
C SER A 61 -5.39 -10.58 14.89
N LYS A 62 -6.25 -11.51 14.50
CA LYS A 62 -6.89 -11.56 13.17
C LYS A 62 -8.35 -11.96 13.31
N PRO A 63 -9.26 -11.43 12.50
CA PRO A 63 -10.64 -11.93 12.45
C PRO A 63 -10.69 -13.32 11.80
N ASP A 64 -11.72 -14.11 12.09
CA ASP A 64 -11.86 -15.51 11.63
C ASP A 64 -11.85 -15.65 10.10
N ASN A 65 -12.30 -14.62 9.39
CA ASN A 65 -12.35 -14.56 7.94
C ASN A 65 -11.05 -14.02 7.30
N PHE A 66 -9.96 -13.91 8.06
CA PHE A 66 -8.62 -13.54 7.60
C PHE A 66 -7.59 -14.59 8.01
N ARG A 67 -6.82 -15.11 7.06
CA ARG A 67 -5.71 -16.03 7.33
C ARG A 67 -4.44 -15.62 6.60
N PHE A 68 -3.31 -15.96 7.19
CA PHE A 68 -2.04 -15.94 6.48
C PHE A 68 -1.82 -17.26 5.75
N ALA A 69 -1.16 -17.18 4.62
CA ALA A 69 -0.44 -18.29 4.01
C ALA A 69 1.02 -17.86 3.82
N SER A 70 1.92 -18.82 3.80
CA SER A 70 3.33 -18.55 3.51
C SER A 70 3.80 -19.31 2.29
N ILE A 71 4.74 -18.70 1.58
CA ILE A 71 5.61 -19.35 0.60
C ILE A 71 7.04 -19.42 1.15
N PRO A 72 7.87 -20.37 0.68
CA PRO A 72 9.27 -20.45 1.07
C PRO A 72 10.03 -19.13 0.87
N ASN A 73 11.04 -18.90 1.71
CA ASN A 73 11.94 -17.76 1.56
C ASN A 73 12.83 -17.92 0.32
N VAL A 74 12.41 -17.33 -0.80
CA VAL A 74 13.11 -17.38 -2.11
C VAL A 74 13.72 -16.03 -2.53
N ILE A 75 13.75 -15.08 -1.61
CA ILE A 75 14.25 -13.71 -1.80
C ILE A 75 15.24 -13.33 -0.69
N PRO A 76 16.14 -12.36 -0.91
CA PRO A 76 16.99 -11.84 0.15
C PRO A 76 16.19 -11.27 1.33
N SER A 77 16.75 -11.32 2.54
CA SER A 77 16.08 -10.89 3.76
C SER A 77 15.64 -9.42 3.71
N GLU A 78 14.53 -9.13 4.37
CA GLU A 78 14.03 -7.76 4.56
C GLU A 78 15.10 -6.82 5.13
N HIS A 79 15.91 -7.31 6.06
CA HIS A 79 16.88 -6.52 6.81
C HIS A 79 18.04 -6.02 5.95
N ASP A 80 18.46 -6.81 4.96
CA ASP A 80 19.66 -6.55 4.15
C ASP A 80 19.35 -6.09 2.72
N ARG A 81 18.08 -6.17 2.28
CA ARG A 81 17.70 -5.82 0.90
C ARG A 81 18.05 -4.40 0.47
N ALA A 82 18.24 -3.49 1.42
CA ALA A 82 18.63 -2.12 1.12
C ALA A 82 20.09 -2.02 0.64
N ASN A 83 20.95 -2.96 1.06
CA ASN A 83 22.36 -3.02 0.69
C ASN A 83 22.54 -3.52 -0.75
N ASP A 84 21.63 -4.36 -1.23
CA ASP A 84 21.59 -4.84 -2.61
C ASP A 84 20.14 -4.94 -3.12
N TYR A 85 19.58 -3.77 -3.41
CA TYR A 85 18.19 -3.66 -3.87
C TYR A 85 17.98 -4.28 -5.26
N VAL A 86 19.01 -4.30 -6.11
CA VAL A 86 18.91 -4.83 -7.48
C VAL A 86 18.73 -6.35 -7.41
N THR A 87 19.60 -7.04 -6.69
CA THR A 87 19.48 -8.50 -6.51
C THR A 87 18.18 -8.87 -5.81
N PHE A 88 17.76 -8.08 -4.81
CA PHE A 88 16.47 -8.29 -4.16
C PHE A 88 15.31 -8.15 -5.15
N PHE A 89 15.29 -7.10 -5.95
CA PHE A 89 14.23 -6.87 -6.94
C PHE A 89 14.18 -7.98 -7.99
N GLU A 90 15.34 -8.38 -8.52
CA GLU A 90 15.43 -9.49 -9.47
C GLU A 90 14.87 -10.78 -8.87
N ALA A 91 15.29 -11.15 -7.65
CA ALA A 91 14.80 -12.33 -6.96
C ALA A 91 13.27 -12.30 -6.75
N VAL A 92 12.68 -11.14 -6.43
CA VAL A 92 11.22 -11.01 -6.32
C VAL A 92 10.54 -11.31 -7.65
N MET A 93 11.07 -10.77 -8.75
CA MET A 93 10.46 -10.91 -10.08
C MET A 93 10.67 -12.30 -10.69
N THR A 94 11.70 -13.05 -10.27
CA THR A 94 12.04 -14.35 -10.87
C THR A 94 11.71 -15.55 -9.99
N ASN A 95 11.85 -15.42 -8.66
CA ASN A 95 11.86 -16.60 -7.78
C ASN A 95 10.52 -16.83 -7.08
N MET A 96 9.68 -15.79 -6.93
CA MET A 96 8.43 -15.90 -6.17
C MET A 96 7.29 -16.54 -6.95
N GLU A 97 7.30 -16.50 -8.29
CA GLU A 97 6.23 -17.02 -9.16
C GLU A 97 5.95 -18.51 -8.92
N ALA A 98 6.97 -19.37 -9.03
CA ALA A 98 6.78 -20.81 -8.90
C ALA A 98 6.22 -21.26 -7.52
N PRO A 99 6.69 -20.72 -6.38
CA PRO A 99 6.05 -20.96 -5.08
C PRO A 99 4.59 -20.56 -5.00
N PHE A 100 4.20 -19.43 -5.63
CA PHE A 100 2.79 -19.02 -5.67
C PHE A 100 1.96 -19.98 -6.51
N ASP A 101 2.46 -20.41 -7.67
CA ASP A 101 1.74 -21.35 -8.53
C ASP A 101 1.53 -22.71 -7.84
N HIS A 102 2.55 -23.25 -7.16
CA HIS A 102 2.41 -24.49 -6.39
C HIS A 102 1.37 -24.37 -5.27
N GLN A 103 1.28 -23.21 -4.61
CA GLN A 103 0.27 -22.96 -3.58
C GLN A 103 -1.13 -22.72 -4.16
N ALA A 104 -1.21 -22.08 -5.34
CA ALA A 104 -2.46 -21.82 -6.05
C ALA A 104 -3.06 -23.11 -6.66
N ILE A 105 -2.23 -24.01 -7.20
CA ILE A 105 -2.65 -25.32 -7.74
C ILE A 105 -3.20 -26.22 -6.62
N GLY A 106 -2.73 -26.06 -5.37
CA GLY A 106 -3.32 -26.72 -4.20
C GLY A 106 -4.68 -26.15 -3.77
N SER A 107 -5.06 -24.98 -4.28
CA SER A 107 -6.31 -24.28 -4.01
C SER A 107 -7.13 -24.18 -5.30
N ASN A 108 -7.64 -25.31 -5.80
CA ASN A 108 -8.63 -25.30 -6.90
C ASN A 108 -9.74 -24.30 -6.57
N HIS A 109 -9.83 -23.22 -7.34
CA HIS A 109 -11.01 -22.54 -7.93
C HIS A 109 -10.47 -21.25 -8.59
N GLY A 110 -10.63 -21.12 -9.91
CA GLY A 110 -9.92 -20.19 -10.77
C GLY A 110 -9.76 -18.76 -10.23
N GLN A 111 -8.51 -18.29 -10.12
CA GLN A 111 -8.20 -16.89 -9.89
C GLN A 111 -7.17 -16.43 -10.91
N ASN A 112 -7.45 -15.29 -11.53
CA ASN A 112 -6.52 -14.57 -12.39
C ASN A 112 -5.34 -14.10 -11.53
N VAL A 113 -4.22 -14.80 -11.61
CA VAL A 113 -2.93 -14.34 -11.06
C VAL A 113 -2.43 -13.23 -11.98
N CYS A 114 -2.57 -11.99 -11.53
CA CYS A 114 -1.98 -10.85 -12.21
C CYS A 114 -0.54 -10.69 -11.70
N CYS A 115 0.40 -11.46 -12.25
CA CYS A 115 1.81 -11.16 -12.12
C CYS A 115 2.16 -10.05 -13.13
N PRO A 116 2.81 -8.94 -12.71
CA PRO A 116 3.31 -7.95 -13.65
C PRO A 116 4.49 -8.56 -14.42
N GLN A 117 4.21 -9.21 -15.55
CA GLN A 117 5.25 -9.67 -16.46
C GLN A 117 5.85 -8.47 -17.22
N ASN A 118 7.18 -8.40 -17.20
CA ASN A 118 8.05 -7.50 -17.97
C ASN A 118 7.93 -5.98 -17.73
N GLN A 119 8.63 -5.49 -16.71
CA GLN A 119 9.25 -4.15 -16.74
C GLN A 119 10.71 -4.25 -16.26
N ARG A 120 11.64 -4.44 -17.21
CA ARG A 120 13.11 -4.40 -16.95
C ARG A 120 13.67 -2.98 -16.94
N ASP A 121 12.87 -2.01 -16.49
CA ASP A 121 13.33 -0.63 -16.37
C ASP A 121 13.49 -0.28 -14.90
N HIS A 122 14.74 -0.02 -14.49
CA HIS A 122 15.17 0.38 -13.14
C HIS A 122 14.07 1.04 -12.30
N TYR A 123 13.46 0.26 -11.42
CA TYR A 123 12.42 0.65 -10.46
C TYR A 123 13.01 1.40 -9.25
N GLN A 124 14.00 2.28 -9.48
CA GLN A 124 14.55 3.11 -8.42
C GLN A 124 13.56 4.22 -8.09
N ASN A 125 12.77 4.05 -7.02
CA ASN A 125 12.17 5.13 -6.21
C ASN A 125 11.50 6.26 -7.04
N LYS A 126 10.91 5.96 -8.21
CA LYS A 126 10.45 6.99 -9.17
C LYS A 126 9.26 7.80 -8.66
N ASP A 127 8.49 7.23 -7.74
CA ASP A 127 7.40 7.90 -7.06
C ASP A 127 7.90 9.02 -6.16
N GLN A 128 8.98 8.82 -5.40
CA GLN A 128 9.44 9.81 -4.41
C GLN A 128 9.76 11.21 -5.01
N PRO A 129 10.47 11.34 -6.15
CA PRO A 129 10.66 12.65 -6.78
C PRO A 129 9.34 13.31 -7.22
N LEU A 130 8.38 12.52 -7.70
CA LEU A 130 7.07 12.99 -8.14
C LEU A 130 6.21 13.39 -6.93
N ASP A 131 6.21 12.59 -5.87
CA ASP A 131 5.53 12.89 -4.61
C ASP A 131 6.10 14.16 -3.98
N CYS A 132 7.42 14.33 -3.98
CA CYS A 132 8.07 15.55 -3.52
C CYS A 132 7.64 16.76 -4.37
N LYS A 133 7.55 16.60 -5.69
CA LYS A 133 7.04 17.64 -6.58
C LYS A 133 5.58 17.99 -6.24
N LEU A 134 4.74 16.99 -6.04
CA LEU A 134 3.33 17.15 -5.69
C LEU A 134 3.16 17.91 -4.37
N ILE A 135 3.88 17.50 -3.32
CA ILE A 135 3.83 18.10 -1.98
C ILE A 135 4.31 19.55 -1.99
N VAL A 136 5.41 19.84 -2.68
CA VAL A 136 6.08 21.15 -2.63
C VAL A 136 5.49 22.14 -3.64
N GLU A 137 5.29 21.73 -4.89
CA GLU A 137 4.93 22.65 -5.98
C GLU A 137 3.42 22.80 -6.15
N TYR A 138 2.67 21.70 -6.03
CA TYR A 138 1.24 21.67 -6.32
C TYR A 138 0.40 21.89 -5.06
N TRP A 139 0.57 21.04 -4.05
CA TRP A 139 -0.14 21.16 -2.78
C TRP A 139 0.42 22.29 -1.92
N LYS A 140 1.71 22.59 -2.08
CA LYS A 140 2.43 23.60 -1.30
C LYS A 140 2.29 23.37 0.21
N VAL A 141 2.30 22.10 0.62
CA VAL A 141 2.16 21.67 2.04
C VAL A 141 3.49 21.25 2.66
N GLY A 142 4.60 21.43 1.96
CA GLY A 142 5.93 21.10 2.46
C GLY A 142 7.04 21.88 1.76
N TRP A 143 8.23 21.78 2.35
CA TRP A 143 9.46 22.32 1.78
C TRP A 143 10.37 21.22 1.28
N ARG A 144 11.09 21.50 0.19
CA ARG A 144 12.19 20.69 -0.27
C ARG A 144 13.47 21.14 0.43
N VAL A 145 14.28 20.21 0.90
CA VAL A 145 15.65 20.52 1.31
C VAL A 145 16.43 20.87 0.05
N LYS A 146 16.84 22.13 -0.09
CA LYS A 146 17.54 22.61 -1.29
C LYS A 146 18.96 22.05 -1.31
N THR A 147 19.25 21.22 -2.30
CA THR A 147 20.62 20.82 -2.65
C THR A 147 21.01 21.63 -3.88
N GLN A 148 22.04 22.49 -3.80
CA GLN A 148 22.41 23.41 -4.88
C GLN A 148 23.08 22.75 -6.11
N VAL A 149 23.09 21.42 -6.21
CA VAL A 149 23.74 20.71 -7.33
C VAL A 149 22.86 19.53 -7.71
N GLU A 150 22.82 19.21 -9.01
CA GLU A 150 22.30 17.94 -9.52
C GLU A 150 22.65 16.81 -8.56
N VAL A 151 21.64 16.03 -8.17
CA VAL A 151 21.75 14.95 -7.19
C VAL A 151 22.71 13.89 -7.71
N LYS A 152 24.01 14.07 -7.47
CA LYS A 152 24.96 12.96 -7.46
C LYS A 152 24.72 12.17 -6.18
N GLN A 153 24.89 10.85 -6.28
CA GLN A 153 24.65 9.87 -5.21
C GLN A 153 25.32 10.22 -3.86
N ASP A 154 26.34 11.08 -3.85
CA ASP A 154 27.13 11.43 -2.66
C ASP A 154 26.88 12.85 -2.11
N THR A 155 25.73 13.47 -2.40
CA THR A 155 25.49 14.83 -1.90
C THR A 155 25.12 14.83 -0.42
N LEU A 156 26.13 15.06 0.43
CA LEU A 156 25.99 15.19 1.88
C LEU A 156 25.37 16.55 2.25
N ILE A 157 24.18 16.52 2.84
CA ILE A 157 23.54 17.71 3.43
C ILE A 157 24.11 17.91 4.83
N ARG A 158 24.52 19.14 5.17
CA ARG A 158 25.10 19.40 6.48
C ARG A 158 24.03 19.47 7.56
N LYS A 159 24.36 19.01 8.77
CA LYS A 159 23.43 19.02 9.92
C LYS A 159 22.90 20.43 10.24
N ASP A 160 23.73 21.46 10.08
CA ASP A 160 23.37 22.86 10.31
C ASP A 160 22.31 23.37 9.32
N GLU A 161 22.37 22.95 8.07
CA GLU A 161 21.36 23.29 7.05
C GLU A 161 20.01 22.67 7.38
N ILE A 162 20.00 21.39 7.78
CA ILE A 162 18.77 20.70 8.22
C ILE A 162 18.21 21.38 9.47
N ALA A 163 19.06 21.69 10.46
CA ALA A 163 18.64 22.34 11.69
C ALA A 163 18.03 23.72 11.43
N SER A 164 18.61 24.51 10.53
CA SER A 164 18.07 25.80 10.11
C SER A 164 16.71 25.66 9.44
N LEU A 165 16.57 24.70 8.51
CA LEU A 165 15.31 24.42 7.82
C LEU A 165 14.20 24.00 8.79
N VAL A 166 14.52 23.09 9.72
CA VAL A 166 13.58 22.66 10.78
C VAL A 166 13.19 23.83 11.68
N LYS A 167 14.15 24.66 12.10
CA LYS A 167 13.87 25.84 12.94
C LYS A 167 12.88 26.79 12.24
N ASN A 168 13.10 27.07 10.96
CA ASN A 168 12.21 27.94 10.18
C ASN A 168 10.83 27.29 9.96
N PHE A 169 10.78 25.96 9.79
CA PHE A 169 9.53 25.23 9.58
C PHE A 169 8.64 25.28 10.83
N MET A 170 9.28 25.24 12.00
CA MET A 170 8.62 25.30 13.30
C MET A 170 8.28 26.72 13.76
N ASP A 171 8.68 27.76 13.01
CA ASP A 171 8.31 29.14 13.33
C ASP A 171 6.80 29.36 13.14
N LEU A 172 6.13 29.76 14.23
CA LEU A 172 4.69 30.02 14.24
C LEU A 172 4.34 31.39 13.66
N GLU A 173 5.28 32.33 13.71
CA GLU A 173 5.12 33.70 13.22
C GLU A 173 5.44 33.81 11.72
N SER A 174 6.05 32.79 11.12
CA SER A 174 6.29 32.72 9.67
C SER A 174 4.97 32.72 8.89
N ASP A 175 4.75 33.75 8.07
CA ASP A 175 3.59 33.86 7.16
C ASP A 175 3.51 32.66 6.22
N GLU A 176 4.62 32.28 5.61
CA GLU A 176 4.72 31.09 4.74
C GLU A 176 4.37 29.80 5.50
N GLY A 177 4.87 29.67 6.74
CA GLY A 177 4.58 28.53 7.61
C GLY A 177 3.09 28.46 7.99
N ARG A 178 2.44 29.58 8.30
CA ARG A 178 1.01 29.63 8.61
C ARG A 178 0.17 29.23 7.40
N ASP A 179 0.50 29.72 6.22
CA ASP A 179 -0.18 29.38 4.97
C ASP A 179 -0.04 27.90 4.61
N MET A 180 1.16 27.34 4.79
CA MET A 180 1.41 25.91 4.60
C MET A 180 0.58 25.05 5.56
N ARG A 181 0.54 25.40 6.85
CA ARG A 181 -0.29 24.70 7.85
C ARG A 181 -1.79 24.81 7.53
N LYS A 182 -2.25 25.96 7.02
CA LYS A 182 -3.64 26.14 6.58
C LYS A 182 -3.98 25.19 5.42
N ARG A 183 -3.16 25.15 4.37
CA ARG A 183 -3.34 24.21 3.24
C ARG A 183 -3.29 22.75 3.68
N ALA A 184 -2.39 22.40 4.60
CA ALA A 184 -2.31 21.05 5.14
C ALA A 184 -3.61 20.64 5.88
N ARG A 185 -4.22 21.56 6.65
CA ARG A 185 -5.52 21.32 7.30
C ARG A 185 -6.66 21.18 6.28
N GLU A 186 -6.68 22.01 5.25
CA GLU A 186 -7.68 21.91 4.17
C GLU A 186 -7.56 20.57 3.42
N LEU A 187 -6.33 20.15 3.09
CA LEU A 187 -6.06 18.84 2.50
C LEU A 187 -6.50 17.70 3.43
N GLN A 188 -6.19 17.79 4.73
CA GLN A 188 -6.64 16.83 5.72
C GLN A 188 -8.18 16.72 5.77
N LEU A 189 -8.90 17.84 5.71
CA LEU A 189 -10.37 17.85 5.68
C LEU A 189 -10.91 17.22 4.39
N LEU A 190 -10.28 17.46 3.25
CA LEU A 190 -10.65 16.80 1.98
C LEU A 190 -10.48 15.29 2.08
N CYS A 191 -9.35 14.82 2.60
CA CYS A 191 -9.09 13.39 2.82
C CYS A 191 -10.14 12.78 3.76
N HIS A 192 -10.45 13.42 4.89
CA HIS A 192 -11.48 12.93 5.82
C HIS A 192 -12.86 12.83 5.16
N ARG A 193 -13.24 13.81 4.33
CA ARG A 193 -14.50 13.74 3.58
C ARG A 193 -14.52 12.64 2.54
N ALA A 194 -13.40 12.39 1.86
CA ALA A 194 -13.29 11.34 0.85
C ALA A 194 -13.46 9.94 1.45
N ILE A 195 -12.94 9.70 2.65
CA ILE A 195 -13.01 8.39 3.34
C ILE A 195 -14.25 8.21 4.22
N ALA A 196 -15.00 9.28 4.51
CA ALA A 196 -16.24 9.21 5.27
C ALA A 196 -17.31 8.38 4.54
N SER A 197 -18.29 7.87 5.28
CA SER A 197 -19.43 7.14 4.68
C SER A 197 -20.10 7.96 3.58
N GLY A 198 -20.22 7.39 2.38
CA GLY A 198 -20.75 8.09 1.19
C GLY A 198 -19.76 9.05 0.51
N GLY A 199 -18.51 9.12 0.97
CA GLY A 199 -17.42 9.85 0.31
C GLY A 199 -16.95 9.20 -0.98
N SER A 200 -16.04 9.87 -1.71
CA SER A 200 -15.54 9.37 -2.99
C SER A 200 -14.74 8.06 -2.85
N THR A 201 -13.79 7.99 -1.91
CA THR A 201 -13.02 6.77 -1.65
C THR A 201 -13.92 5.64 -1.16
N ASP A 202 -14.91 5.96 -0.33
CA ASP A 202 -15.90 5.00 0.14
C ASP A 202 -16.69 4.35 -1.03
N SER A 203 -17.09 5.20 -1.97
CA SER A 203 -17.81 4.81 -3.19
C SER A 203 -16.92 3.99 -4.14
N ASP A 204 -15.67 4.41 -4.32
CA ASP A 204 -14.70 3.74 -5.18
C ASP A 204 -14.35 2.35 -4.66
N ILE A 205 -14.11 2.20 -3.35
CA ILE A 205 -13.86 0.89 -2.74
C ILE A 205 -15.09 -0.01 -2.85
N SER A 206 -16.29 0.54 -2.68
CA SER A 206 -17.54 -0.21 -2.87
C SER A 206 -17.73 -0.65 -4.33
N ALA A 207 -17.36 0.20 -5.29
CA ALA A 207 -17.38 -0.13 -6.71
C ALA A 207 -16.35 -1.21 -7.06
N PHE A 208 -15.13 -1.09 -6.55
CA PHE A 208 -14.06 -2.08 -6.67
C PHE A 208 -14.50 -3.45 -6.12
N LEU A 209 -15.06 -3.50 -4.91
CA LEU A 209 -15.59 -4.72 -4.31
C LEU A 209 -16.66 -5.38 -5.19
N ARG A 210 -17.63 -4.60 -5.69
CA ARG A 210 -18.63 -5.12 -6.61
C ARG A 210 -18.01 -5.67 -7.90
N HIS A 211 -16.97 -5.04 -8.40
CA HIS A 211 -16.28 -5.48 -9.61
C HIS A 211 -15.58 -6.83 -9.41
N ILE A 212 -14.73 -6.95 -8.38
CA ILE A 212 -13.98 -8.19 -8.14
C ILE A 212 -14.88 -9.37 -7.76
N LEU A 213 -16.01 -9.11 -7.10
CA LEU A 213 -16.96 -10.16 -6.71
C LEU A 213 -17.91 -10.58 -7.83
N ARG A 214 -18.16 -9.73 -8.82
CA ARG A 214 -18.96 -10.09 -10.02
C ARG A 214 -18.16 -10.90 -11.04
N GLY A 215 -16.83 -10.79 -11.03
CA GLY A 215 -15.94 -11.61 -11.86
C GLY A 215 -15.86 -13.07 -11.41
N ALA A 216 -16.19 -13.36 -10.15
CA ALA A 216 -16.33 -14.71 -9.62
C ALA A 216 -17.74 -15.25 -9.94
N LYS A 217 -17.98 -15.67 -11.19
CA LYS A 217 -19.20 -16.42 -11.48
C LYS A 217 -19.09 -17.81 -10.83
N PRO A 218 -20.14 -18.29 -10.14
CA PRO A 218 -20.27 -19.69 -9.81
C PRO A 218 -20.46 -20.47 -11.12
N GLU A 219 -19.71 -21.56 -11.30
CA GLU A 219 -20.07 -22.64 -12.23
C GLU A 219 -21.33 -23.36 -11.75
#